data_AF-A0A1I4BRZ8-F1
#
_entry.id   AF-A0A1I4BRZ8-F1
#
_cell.length_a   1.000
_cell.length_b   1.000
_cell.length_c   1.000
_cell.angle_alpha   90.00
_cell.angle_beta   90.00
_cell.angle_gamma   90.00
#
_symmetry.space_group_name_H-M   'P 1'
#
loop_
_entity.id
_entity.type
_entity.pdbx_description
1 polymer ?
#
loop_
_entity_poly.entity_id
_entity_poly.type
_entity_poly.pdbx_seq_one_letter_code
_entity_poly.pdbx_strand_id
1 'polypeptide(L)'
;MDSQFLSPPSALDTDDWTQYEQSSDVVFRLPTAEIREHTLVYEDTRLRDAIREQTGNELDYVWRFFFVTRLTISPPPPPGVGTASWYPTIAAEARDGFADDLRERGFETVERHRGQRMRTESGNRARLTKFTADYPVERGGDGDGDVSRLPTEGWLAVWADGGEFRLAGGAYPTAFGGVLTDDERSALGVNPAAYRNELLDLIRAVE
;
A
#
# COMPACT_ATOMS: atom_id res chain seq x y z
N MET A 1 11.62 18.95 2.14
CA MET A 1 10.40 18.22 1.77
C MET A 1 9.33 19.24 1.41
N ASP A 2 8.61 19.01 0.32
CA ASP A 2 7.43 19.79 -0.02
C ASP A 2 6.40 19.63 1.11
N SER A 3 5.88 20.73 1.66
CA SER A 3 5.04 20.72 2.87
C SER A 3 3.66 20.06 2.68
N GLN A 4 3.40 19.52 1.49
CA GLN A 4 2.14 18.90 1.08
C GLN A 4 2.15 17.39 1.29
N PHE A 5 3.33 16.75 1.36
CA PHE A 5 3.48 15.31 1.55
C PHE A 5 3.72 14.96 3.01
N LEU A 6 3.36 13.73 3.39
CA LEU A 6 3.79 13.17 4.67
C LEU A 6 5.29 12.88 4.62
N SER A 7 5.92 12.90 5.80
CA SER A 7 7.23 12.28 5.93
C SER A 7 7.06 10.76 5.95
N PRO A 8 7.99 9.97 5.40
CA PRO A 8 8.01 8.53 5.61
C PRO A 8 8.05 8.24 7.13
N PRO A 9 7.41 7.15 7.58
CA PRO A 9 7.52 6.75 8.98
C PRO A 9 8.98 6.43 9.31
N SER A 10 9.45 6.79 10.50
CA SER A 10 10.83 6.50 10.92
C SER A 10 11.15 5.01 11.02
N ALA A 11 10.11 4.17 11.06
CA ALA A 11 10.22 2.71 11.00
C ALA A 11 10.53 2.17 9.60
N LEU A 12 10.42 3.01 8.55
CA LEU A 12 10.79 2.63 7.19
C LEU A 12 12.31 2.62 7.08
N ASP A 13 12.88 1.43 6.95
CA ASP A 13 14.30 1.25 6.71
C ASP A 13 14.63 1.70 5.28
N THR A 14 15.28 2.85 5.15
CA THR A 14 15.61 3.44 3.85
C THR A 14 16.73 2.70 3.11
N ASP A 15 17.40 1.74 3.76
CA ASP A 15 18.36 0.87 3.08
C ASP A 15 17.64 -0.26 2.33
N ASP A 16 16.46 -0.68 2.80
CA ASP A 16 15.65 -1.75 2.20
C ASP A 16 14.53 -1.19 1.30
N TRP A 17 13.96 -0.03 1.67
CA TRP A 17 12.83 0.60 1.00
C TRP A 17 13.21 1.88 0.25
N THR A 18 12.87 1.93 -1.04
CA THR A 18 13.11 3.12 -1.89
C THR A 18 11.81 3.77 -2.32
N GLN A 19 11.73 5.10 -2.23
CA GLN A 19 10.62 5.86 -2.83
C GLN A 19 10.72 5.76 -4.35
N TYR A 20 9.72 5.17 -5.01
CA TYR A 20 9.72 5.03 -6.46
C TYR A 20 8.59 5.82 -7.15
N GLU A 21 7.60 6.31 -6.40
CA GLU A 21 6.50 7.10 -6.94
C GLU A 21 6.09 8.23 -5.97
N GLN A 22 5.74 9.38 -6.55
CA GLN A 22 5.20 10.55 -5.85
C GLN A 22 4.12 11.19 -6.72
N SER A 23 2.89 11.30 -6.19
CA SER A 23 1.73 11.81 -6.93
C SER A 23 0.92 12.82 -6.12
N SER A 24 0.12 13.64 -6.81
CA SER A 24 -0.73 14.63 -6.16
C SER A 24 -1.93 14.98 -7.02
N ASP A 25 -3.07 14.43 -6.67
CA ASP A 25 -4.25 14.42 -7.54
C ASP A 25 -5.52 14.82 -6.78
N VAL A 26 -6.51 15.33 -7.51
CA VAL A 26 -7.84 15.56 -6.92
C VAL A 26 -8.60 14.25 -6.99
N VAL A 27 -8.71 13.58 -5.85
CA VAL A 27 -9.28 12.23 -5.77
C VAL A 27 -10.80 12.25 -5.89
N PHE A 28 -11.47 13.22 -5.27
CA PHE A 28 -12.92 13.38 -5.41
C PHE A 28 -13.41 14.74 -4.89
N ARG A 29 -14.65 15.05 -5.25
CA ARG A 29 -15.34 16.29 -4.86
C ARG A 29 -16.47 16.01 -3.88
N LEU A 30 -16.43 16.68 -2.75
CA LEU A 30 -17.58 16.86 -1.87
C LEU A 30 -18.48 17.98 -2.42
N PRO A 31 -19.75 18.08 -1.98
CA PRO A 31 -20.66 19.13 -2.44
C PRO A 31 -20.13 20.57 -2.26
N THR A 32 -19.22 20.79 -1.32
CA THR A 32 -18.69 22.12 -0.97
C THR A 32 -17.16 22.19 -0.91
N ALA A 33 -16.45 21.13 -1.27
CA ALA A 33 -14.99 21.08 -1.18
C ALA A 33 -14.38 20.02 -2.13
N GLU A 34 -13.13 20.21 -2.49
CA GLU A 34 -12.31 19.21 -3.18
C GLU A 34 -11.39 18.53 -2.18
N ILE A 35 -11.20 17.22 -2.35
CA ILE A 35 -10.22 16.44 -1.63
C ILE A 35 -9.04 16.18 -2.57
N ARG A 36 -7.87 16.63 -2.14
CA ARG A 36 -6.61 16.42 -2.87
C ARG A 36 -5.75 15.46 -2.09
N GLU A 37 -5.22 14.46 -2.78
CA GLU A 37 -4.28 13.51 -2.21
C GLU A 37 -2.84 13.94 -2.51
N HIS A 38 -1.94 13.53 -1.62
CA HIS A 38 -0.50 13.65 -1.77
C HIS A 38 0.11 12.34 -1.32
N THR A 39 0.50 11.50 -2.28
CA THR A 39 0.88 10.11 -2.04
C THR A 39 2.38 9.92 -2.29
N LEU A 40 3.03 9.20 -1.40
CA LEU A 40 4.38 8.65 -1.57
C LEU A 40 4.29 7.14 -1.56
N VAL A 41 4.90 6.47 -2.55
CA VAL A 41 4.96 5.01 -2.64
C VAL A 41 6.40 4.55 -2.58
N TYR A 42 6.61 3.51 -1.79
CA TYR A 42 7.88 2.86 -1.51
C TYR A 42 7.81 1.40 -1.97
N GLU A 43 8.89 0.91 -2.56
CA GLU A 43 9.08 -0.51 -2.89
C GLU A 43 10.21 -1.11 -2.06
N ASP A 44 10.13 -2.41 -1.80
CA ASP A 44 11.19 -3.20 -1.18
C ASP A 44 12.23 -3.57 -2.26
N THR A 45 13.17 -2.65 -2.52
CA THR A 45 14.21 -2.80 -3.53
C THR A 45 15.13 -3.97 -3.22
N ARG A 46 15.38 -4.24 -1.94
CA ARG A 46 16.22 -5.37 -1.52
C ARG A 46 15.61 -6.71 -1.89
N LEU A 47 14.33 -6.93 -1.62
CA LEU A 47 13.66 -8.17 -2.01
C LEU A 47 13.60 -8.32 -3.53
N ARG A 48 13.33 -7.22 -4.24
CA ARG A 48 13.31 -7.19 -5.70
C ARG A 48 14.65 -7.59 -6.30
N ASP A 49 15.73 -6.97 -5.84
CA ASP A 49 17.09 -7.28 -6.30
C ASP A 49 17.47 -8.73 -5.96
N ALA A 50 17.16 -9.20 -4.74
CA ALA A 50 17.44 -10.56 -4.32
C ALA A 50 16.72 -11.60 -5.20
N ILE A 51 15.43 -11.41 -5.48
CA ILE A 51 14.67 -12.31 -6.36
C ILE A 51 15.22 -12.25 -7.79
N ARG A 52 15.51 -11.05 -8.30
CA ARG A 52 16.10 -10.89 -9.64
C ARG A 52 17.42 -11.64 -9.76
N GLU A 53 18.32 -11.49 -8.80
CA GLU A 53 19.61 -12.18 -8.80
C GLU A 53 19.44 -13.70 -8.68
N GLN A 54 18.61 -14.15 -7.74
CA GLN A 54 18.41 -15.58 -7.47
C GLN A 54 17.76 -16.32 -8.66
N THR A 55 16.98 -15.61 -9.48
CA THR A 55 16.25 -16.15 -10.63
C THR A 55 16.97 -15.89 -11.96
N GLY A 56 18.19 -15.35 -11.93
CA GLY A 56 18.95 -15.07 -13.16
C GLY A 56 18.35 -13.97 -14.03
N ASN A 57 17.64 -13.02 -13.41
CA ASN A 57 16.88 -11.92 -14.02
C ASN A 57 15.59 -12.34 -14.75
N GLU A 58 15.10 -13.57 -14.55
CA GLU A 58 13.81 -14.00 -15.09
C GLU A 58 12.63 -13.26 -14.43
N LEU A 59 12.79 -12.84 -13.17
CA LEU A 59 11.74 -12.17 -12.41
C LEU A 59 12.23 -10.83 -11.85
N ASP A 60 11.65 -9.73 -12.36
CA ASP A 60 11.96 -8.37 -11.93
C ASP A 60 10.67 -7.55 -11.76
N TYR A 61 9.99 -7.76 -10.63
CA TYR A 61 8.70 -7.14 -10.30
C TYR A 61 8.77 -6.38 -8.97
N VAL A 62 7.81 -5.47 -8.76
CA VAL A 62 7.57 -4.88 -7.44
C VAL A 62 6.83 -5.91 -6.59
N TRP A 63 7.57 -6.64 -5.75
CA TRP A 63 6.99 -7.72 -4.93
C TRP A 63 6.17 -7.19 -3.77
N ARG A 64 6.61 -6.08 -3.18
CA ARG A 64 6.00 -5.47 -1.99
C ARG A 64 6.06 -3.97 -2.14
N PHE A 65 4.98 -3.31 -1.74
CA PHE A 65 4.94 -1.86 -1.69
C PHE A 65 4.28 -1.37 -0.41
N PHE A 66 4.65 -0.16 -0.01
CA PHE A 66 4.06 0.59 1.08
C PHE A 66 3.79 2.01 0.59
N PHE A 67 2.70 2.63 1.02
CA PHE A 67 2.41 4.01 0.69
C PHE A 67 1.84 4.77 1.88
N VAL A 68 2.02 6.09 1.80
CA VAL A 68 1.43 7.06 2.72
C VAL A 68 0.79 8.17 1.93
N THR A 69 -0.40 8.59 2.36
CA THR A 69 -1.16 9.64 1.69
C THR A 69 -1.68 10.64 2.69
N ARG A 70 -1.44 11.93 2.41
CA ARG A 70 -2.13 13.04 3.06
C ARG A 70 -3.32 13.46 2.21
N LEU A 71 -4.49 13.56 2.82
CA LEU A 71 -5.66 14.17 2.18
C LEU A 71 -5.87 15.59 2.72
N THR A 72 -5.79 16.57 1.81
CA THR A 72 -6.08 17.97 2.10
C THR A 72 -7.45 18.36 1.54
N ILE A 73 -8.11 19.32 2.20
CA ILE A 73 -9.47 19.75 1.87
C ILE A 73 -9.44 21.21 1.45
N SER A 74 -9.99 21.51 0.28
CA SER A 74 -10.04 22.88 -0.26
C SER A 74 -11.46 23.27 -0.69
N PRO A 75 -12.04 24.36 -0.16
CA PRO A 75 -11.53 25.17 0.95
C PRO A 75 -11.54 24.40 2.28
N PRO A 76 -10.76 24.84 3.28
CA PRO A 76 -10.79 24.24 4.61
C PRO A 76 -12.18 24.36 5.26
N PRO A 77 -12.58 23.40 6.10
CA PRO A 77 -13.88 23.44 6.76
C PRO A 77 -14.02 24.67 7.67
N PRO A 78 -15.24 25.20 7.87
CA PRO A 78 -15.47 26.32 8.77
C PRO A 78 -15.00 26.01 10.21
N PRO A 79 -14.55 27.02 10.97
CA PRO A 79 -14.17 26.83 12.38
C PRO A 79 -15.30 26.16 13.18
N GLY A 80 -14.95 25.13 13.96
CA GLY A 80 -15.92 24.37 14.77
C GLY A 80 -16.70 23.28 14.02
N VAL A 81 -16.58 23.19 12.69
CA VAL A 81 -17.09 22.07 11.90
C VAL A 81 -15.98 21.03 11.77
N GLY A 82 -16.07 19.96 12.55
CA GLY A 82 -15.14 18.84 12.44
C GLY A 82 -15.35 18.05 11.16
N THR A 83 -14.26 17.55 10.56
CA THR A 83 -14.31 16.69 9.37
C THR A 83 -14.90 15.29 9.64
N ALA A 84 -15.24 14.99 10.90
CA ALA A 84 -15.79 13.71 11.32
C ALA A 84 -17.03 13.27 10.52
N SER A 85 -17.87 14.20 10.05
CA SER A 85 -19.04 13.90 9.22
C SER A 85 -18.68 13.31 7.84
N TRP A 86 -17.50 13.63 7.31
CA TRP A 86 -17.01 13.13 6.03
C TRP A 86 -16.22 11.83 6.15
N TYR A 87 -15.80 11.44 7.36
CA TYR A 87 -15.02 10.23 7.59
C TYR A 87 -15.63 8.97 6.94
N PRO A 88 -16.96 8.70 7.03
CA PRO A 88 -17.53 7.52 6.37
C PRO A 88 -17.34 7.53 4.85
N THR A 89 -17.55 8.69 4.21
CA THR A 89 -17.38 8.88 2.76
C THR A 89 -15.92 8.76 2.37
N ILE A 90 -15.02 9.48 3.03
CA ILE A 90 -13.57 9.43 2.77
C ILE A 90 -13.03 8.02 2.94
N ALA A 91 -13.46 7.33 3.99
CA ALA A 91 -13.01 5.97 4.21
C ALA A 91 -13.59 5.01 3.16
N ALA A 92 -14.79 5.24 2.62
CA ALA A 92 -15.33 4.45 1.53
C ALA A 92 -14.51 4.69 0.25
N GLU A 93 -14.33 5.95 -0.14
CA GLU A 93 -13.56 6.33 -1.33
C GLU A 93 -12.13 5.81 -1.28
N ALA A 94 -11.45 5.96 -0.15
CA ALA A 94 -10.10 5.45 0.05
C ALA A 94 -9.98 3.94 -0.18
N ARG A 95 -11.03 3.17 0.17
CA ARG A 95 -11.03 1.71 -0.03
C ARG A 95 -11.30 1.34 -1.48
N ASP A 96 -12.13 2.12 -2.16
CA ASP A 96 -12.47 1.87 -3.54
C ASP A 96 -11.29 2.28 -4.44
N GLY A 97 -10.70 3.46 -4.18
CA GLY A 97 -9.44 3.91 -4.79
C GLY A 97 -8.29 2.92 -4.60
N PHE A 98 -8.03 2.43 -3.38
CA PHE A 98 -6.99 1.40 -3.21
C PHE A 98 -7.27 0.09 -3.95
N ALA A 99 -8.55 -0.30 -4.10
CA ALA A 99 -8.90 -1.47 -4.90
C ALA A 99 -8.66 -1.22 -6.39
N ASP A 100 -8.91 0.00 -6.87
CA ASP A 100 -8.65 0.41 -8.24
C ASP A 100 -7.16 0.52 -8.52
N ASP A 101 -6.36 1.10 -7.60
CA ASP A 101 -4.89 1.13 -7.69
C ASP A 101 -4.29 -0.27 -7.83
N LEU A 102 -4.81 -1.26 -7.08
CA LEU A 102 -4.40 -2.65 -7.24
C LEU A 102 -4.73 -3.16 -8.66
N ARG A 103 -5.93 -2.90 -9.17
CA ARG A 103 -6.30 -3.33 -10.54
C ARG A 103 -5.44 -2.67 -11.60
N GLU A 104 -5.18 -1.37 -11.48
CA GLU A 104 -4.33 -0.60 -12.40
C GLU A 104 -2.89 -1.09 -12.39
N ARG A 105 -2.39 -1.55 -11.24
CA ARG A 105 -1.09 -2.20 -11.10
C ARG A 105 -1.04 -3.63 -11.65
N GLY A 106 -2.17 -4.16 -12.13
CA GLY A 106 -2.27 -5.48 -12.75
C GLY A 106 -2.72 -6.60 -11.81
N PHE A 107 -3.13 -6.28 -10.57
CA PHE A 107 -3.71 -7.29 -9.68
C PHE A 107 -5.10 -7.72 -10.16
N GLU A 108 -5.32 -9.03 -10.17
CA GLU A 108 -6.59 -9.68 -10.49
C GLU A 108 -7.34 -10.05 -9.21
N THR A 109 -8.61 -10.47 -9.35
CA THR A 109 -9.42 -11.04 -8.25
C THR A 109 -9.43 -10.20 -6.96
N VAL A 110 -9.36 -8.86 -7.09
CA VAL A 110 -9.29 -7.93 -5.96
C VAL A 110 -10.58 -8.00 -5.13
N GLU A 111 -10.45 -8.58 -3.93
CA GLU A 111 -11.52 -8.76 -2.96
C GLU A 111 -11.25 -7.96 -1.69
N ARG A 112 -12.30 -7.29 -1.21
CA ARG A 112 -12.28 -6.52 0.03
C ARG A 112 -12.88 -7.33 1.17
N HIS A 113 -12.17 -7.39 2.28
CA HIS A 113 -12.63 -8.05 3.50
C HIS A 113 -13.20 -7.07 4.53
N ARG A 114 -13.78 -7.64 5.59
CA ARG A 114 -14.29 -6.85 6.71
C ARG A 114 -13.19 -5.99 7.35
N GLY A 115 -13.52 -4.74 7.60
CA GLY A 115 -12.62 -3.82 8.29
C GLY A 115 -12.51 -4.13 9.78
N GLN A 116 -11.36 -3.82 10.35
CA GLN A 116 -11.07 -3.85 11.78
C GLN A 116 -10.57 -2.49 12.27
N ARG A 117 -10.46 -2.33 13.59
CA ARG A 117 -9.93 -1.12 14.21
C ARG A 117 -8.49 -1.34 14.62
N MET A 118 -7.67 -0.31 14.44
CA MET A 118 -6.32 -0.26 14.99
C MET A 118 -6.04 1.14 15.56
N ARG A 119 -4.93 1.26 16.28
CA ARG A 119 -4.39 2.56 16.69
C ARG A 119 -3.02 2.76 16.04
N THR A 120 -2.75 3.98 15.59
CA THR A 120 -1.39 4.41 15.24
C THR A 120 -0.58 4.61 16.52
N GLU A 121 0.73 4.74 16.40
CA GLU A 121 1.62 5.03 17.53
C GLU A 121 1.32 6.41 18.15
N SER A 122 0.96 7.38 17.31
CA SER A 122 0.41 8.68 17.73
C SER A 122 -0.96 8.60 18.45
N GLY A 123 -1.57 7.40 18.55
CA GLY A 123 -2.83 7.17 19.27
C GLY A 123 -4.11 7.40 18.45
N ASN A 124 -3.98 7.76 17.17
CA ASN A 124 -5.12 7.97 16.28
C ASN A 124 -5.87 6.67 16.03
N ARG A 125 -7.21 6.72 15.98
CA ARG A 125 -8.05 5.56 15.69
C ARG A 125 -8.17 5.38 14.18
N ALA A 126 -7.61 4.30 13.65
CA ALA A 126 -7.66 3.98 12.24
C ALA A 126 -8.63 2.81 11.96
N ARG A 127 -9.29 2.89 10.81
CA ARG A 127 -10.06 1.77 10.25
C ARG A 127 -9.19 1.04 9.24
N LEU A 128 -8.74 -0.14 9.63
CA LEU A 128 -7.89 -1.03 8.87
C LEU A 128 -8.75 -1.97 8.02
N THR A 129 -8.50 -2.08 6.74
CA THR A 129 -9.25 -2.91 5.79
C THR A 129 -8.26 -3.85 5.10
N LYS A 130 -8.61 -5.14 5.04
CA LYS A 130 -7.81 -6.14 4.33
C LYS A 130 -8.34 -6.30 2.90
N PHE A 131 -7.42 -6.50 1.98
CA PHE A 131 -7.66 -6.87 0.60
C PHE A 131 -6.91 -8.17 0.29
N THR A 132 -7.46 -8.96 -0.62
CA THR A 132 -6.79 -10.11 -1.24
C THR A 132 -6.86 -9.96 -2.75
N ALA A 133 -5.83 -10.39 -3.45
CA ALA A 133 -5.75 -10.33 -4.90
C ALA A 133 -4.74 -11.36 -5.40
N ASP A 134 -4.77 -11.69 -6.68
CA ASP A 134 -3.74 -12.48 -7.33
C ASP A 134 -2.94 -11.59 -8.28
N TYR A 135 -1.62 -11.66 -8.24
CA TYR A 135 -0.76 -10.96 -9.20
C TYR A 135 -0.25 -11.95 -10.26
N PRO A 136 -0.52 -11.73 -11.55
CA PRO A 136 0.01 -12.58 -12.61
C PRO A 136 1.52 -12.35 -12.73
N VAL A 137 2.29 -13.43 -12.66
CA VAL A 137 3.74 -13.41 -12.81
C VAL A 137 4.12 -14.34 -13.95
N GLU A 138 4.77 -13.77 -14.96
CA GLU A 138 5.34 -14.52 -16.07
C GLU A 138 6.78 -14.88 -15.75
N ARG A 139 7.13 -16.16 -15.96
CA ARG A 139 8.49 -16.68 -15.81
C ARG A 139 8.90 -17.43 -17.08
N GLY A 140 10.04 -17.03 -17.66
CA GLY A 140 10.56 -17.58 -18.92
C GLY A 140 10.50 -16.57 -20.08
N GLY A 141 11.60 -16.44 -20.83
CA GLY A 141 11.73 -15.49 -21.93
C GLY A 141 11.02 -15.92 -23.22
N ASP A 142 10.60 -14.93 -24.00
CA ASP A 142 10.06 -15.04 -25.37
C ASP A 142 8.61 -15.54 -25.54
N GLY A 143 7.74 -15.33 -24.53
CA GLY A 143 6.28 -15.34 -24.72
C GLY A 143 5.57 -16.70 -24.66
N ASP A 144 6.28 -17.76 -24.27
CA ASP A 144 5.72 -19.10 -23.97
C ASP A 144 5.87 -19.47 -22.47
N GLY A 145 6.08 -18.46 -21.62
CA GLY A 145 6.27 -18.64 -20.18
C GLY A 145 4.98 -19.01 -19.45
N ASP A 146 5.09 -19.86 -18.43
CA ASP A 146 3.95 -20.20 -17.57
C ASP A 146 3.57 -18.97 -16.72
N VAL A 147 2.33 -18.50 -16.89
CA VAL A 147 1.76 -17.45 -16.03
C VAL A 147 1.34 -18.07 -14.71
N SER A 148 2.05 -17.74 -13.64
CA SER A 148 1.71 -18.14 -12.28
C SER A 148 0.92 -17.04 -11.57
N ARG A 149 -0.04 -17.45 -10.74
CA ARG A 149 -0.79 -16.52 -9.88
C ARG A 149 -0.13 -16.42 -8.53
N LEU A 150 0.34 -15.21 -8.19
CA LEU A 150 0.96 -14.89 -6.92
C LEU A 150 -0.11 -14.35 -5.95
N PRO A 151 -0.57 -15.15 -4.97
CA PRO A 151 -1.59 -14.70 -4.04
C PRO A 151 -1.02 -13.60 -3.14
N THR A 152 -1.71 -12.46 -3.07
CA THR A 152 -1.26 -11.23 -2.42
C THR A 152 -2.29 -10.76 -1.40
N GLU A 153 -1.80 -10.23 -0.28
CA GLU A 153 -2.61 -9.51 0.70
C GLU A 153 -2.26 -8.02 0.71
N GLY A 154 -3.30 -7.19 0.72
CA GLY A 154 -3.19 -5.74 0.88
C GLY A 154 -3.82 -5.28 2.18
N TRP A 155 -3.30 -4.20 2.75
CA TRP A 155 -3.86 -3.55 3.93
C TRP A 155 -3.96 -2.05 3.70
N LEU A 156 -5.09 -1.47 4.09
CA LEU A 156 -5.34 -0.03 4.05
C LEU A 156 -5.87 0.45 5.40
N ALA A 157 -5.19 1.41 6.01
CA ALA A 157 -5.64 2.14 7.17
C ALA A 157 -6.06 3.56 6.80
N VAL A 158 -7.19 4.01 7.35
CA VAL A 158 -7.69 5.38 7.19
C VAL A 158 -8.02 5.98 8.56
N TRP A 159 -7.48 7.16 8.85
CA TRP A 159 -7.76 7.90 10.08
C TRP A 159 -7.87 9.41 9.83
N ALA A 160 -8.52 10.10 10.76
CA ALA A 160 -8.53 11.56 10.81
C ALA A 160 -7.42 12.03 11.74
N ASP A 161 -6.78 13.14 11.40
CA ASP A 161 -5.72 13.76 12.18
C ASP A 161 -5.76 15.28 11.98
N GLY A 162 -5.89 16.05 13.07
CA GLY A 162 -5.80 17.52 13.00
C GLY A 162 -6.79 18.24 12.08
N GLY A 163 -7.90 17.60 11.68
CA GLY A 163 -8.85 18.17 10.70
C GLY A 163 -8.59 17.75 9.25
N GLU A 164 -7.56 16.95 9.01
CA GLU A 164 -7.25 16.30 7.75
C GLU A 164 -7.46 14.79 7.87
N PHE A 165 -7.21 14.06 6.78
CA PHE A 165 -7.22 12.60 6.77
C PHE A 165 -5.90 12.07 6.27
N ARG A 166 -5.54 10.91 6.79
CA ARG A 166 -4.32 10.20 6.45
C ARG A 166 -4.68 8.77 6.07
N LEU A 167 -4.00 8.28 5.03
CA LEU A 167 -4.07 6.89 4.63
C LEU A 167 -2.64 6.33 4.68
N ALA A 168 -2.56 5.06 5.03
CA ALA A 168 -1.36 4.28 4.82
C ALA A 168 -1.75 2.85 4.48
N GLY A 169 -0.97 2.23 3.62
CA GLY A 169 -1.26 0.89 3.17
C GLY A 169 -0.14 0.29 2.35
N GLY A 170 -0.42 -0.86 1.76
CA GLY A 170 0.55 -1.59 0.97
C GLY A 170 0.04 -2.98 0.66
N ALA A 171 0.83 -3.73 -0.11
CA ALA A 171 0.56 -5.12 -0.42
C ALA A 171 1.84 -5.97 -0.39
N TYR A 172 1.66 -7.26 -0.12
CA TYR A 172 2.75 -8.24 -0.09
C TYR A 172 2.26 -9.63 -0.52
N PRO A 173 3.13 -10.50 -1.05
CA PRO A 173 2.78 -11.86 -1.43
C PRO A 173 2.59 -12.73 -0.19
N THR A 174 1.53 -13.53 -0.19
CA THR A 174 1.22 -14.50 0.89
C THR A 174 1.85 -15.87 0.66
N ALA A 175 2.20 -16.17 -0.58
CA ALA A 175 2.94 -17.36 -0.98
C ALA A 175 3.67 -17.08 -2.29
N PHE A 176 4.72 -17.86 -2.57
CA PHE A 176 5.51 -17.80 -3.80
C PHE A 176 5.47 -19.12 -4.59
N GLY A 177 4.62 -20.07 -4.20
CA GLY A 177 4.51 -21.35 -4.91
C GLY A 177 4.09 -21.13 -6.37
N GLY A 178 4.69 -21.88 -7.29
CA GLY A 178 4.50 -21.70 -8.74
C GLY A 178 5.38 -20.61 -9.34
N VAL A 179 5.65 -19.53 -8.61
CA VAL A 179 6.56 -18.45 -9.05
C VAL A 179 8.02 -18.76 -8.73
N LEU A 180 8.30 -19.20 -7.50
CA LEU A 180 9.64 -19.57 -7.03
C LEU A 180 9.69 -21.06 -6.69
N THR A 181 10.81 -21.69 -7.02
CA THR A 181 11.12 -23.06 -6.61
C THR A 181 11.38 -23.14 -5.10
N ASP A 182 11.33 -24.34 -4.53
CA ASP A 182 11.56 -24.57 -3.10
C ASP A 182 12.97 -24.13 -2.66
N ASP A 183 13.97 -24.35 -3.52
CA ASP A 183 15.36 -23.96 -3.27
C ASP A 183 15.52 -22.44 -3.27
N GLU A 184 14.92 -21.74 -4.25
CA GLU A 184 14.94 -20.28 -4.32
C GLU A 184 14.25 -19.65 -3.11
N ARG A 185 13.07 -20.16 -2.72
CA ARG A 185 12.34 -19.68 -1.53
C ARG A 185 13.16 -19.86 -0.27
N SER A 186 13.86 -20.99 -0.15
CA SER A 186 14.74 -21.29 0.98
C SER A 186 15.96 -20.38 1.01
N ALA A 187 16.58 -20.13 -0.15
CA ALA A 187 17.75 -19.24 -0.28
C ALA A 187 17.40 -17.78 0.03
N LEU A 188 16.25 -17.31 -0.44
CA LEU A 188 15.75 -15.95 -0.21
C LEU A 188 15.21 -15.74 1.21
N GLY A 189 14.88 -16.81 1.93
CA GLY A 189 14.28 -16.72 3.26
C GLY A 189 12.90 -16.03 3.26
N VAL A 190 12.12 -16.17 2.17
CA VAL A 190 10.84 -15.48 2.03
C VAL A 190 9.89 -15.82 3.19
N ASN A 191 9.37 -14.79 3.86
CA ASN A 191 8.52 -14.96 5.03
C ASN A 191 7.30 -14.02 4.98
N PRO A 192 6.18 -14.48 4.38
CA PRO A 192 4.96 -13.68 4.30
C PRO A 192 4.42 -13.17 5.63
N ALA A 193 4.64 -13.90 6.73
CA ALA A 193 4.22 -13.46 8.06
C ALA A 193 5.07 -12.27 8.55
N ALA A 194 6.37 -12.26 8.24
CA ALA A 194 7.23 -11.11 8.50
C ALA A 194 6.80 -9.90 7.68
N TYR A 195 6.50 -10.09 6.38
CA TYR A 195 6.05 -9.01 5.50
C TYR A 195 4.76 -8.35 6.00
N ARG A 196 3.82 -9.17 6.47
CA ARG A 196 2.59 -8.70 7.09
C ARG A 196 2.87 -7.84 8.32
N ASN A 197 3.71 -8.34 9.23
CA ASN A 197 3.97 -7.65 10.49
C ASN A 197 4.68 -6.31 10.23
N GLU A 198 5.70 -6.32 9.37
CA GLU A 198 6.41 -5.11 8.94
C GLU A 198 5.45 -4.09 8.32
N LEU A 199 4.59 -4.48 7.38
CA LEU A 199 3.61 -3.57 6.80
C LEU A 199 2.67 -2.96 7.86
N LEU A 200 2.19 -3.78 8.79
CA LEU A 200 1.31 -3.28 9.86
C LEU A 200 2.04 -2.36 10.83
N ASP A 201 3.33 -2.54 11.05
CA ASP A 201 4.15 -1.67 11.88
C ASP A 201 4.46 -0.35 11.17
N LEU A 202 4.79 -0.38 9.87
CA LEU A 202 4.92 0.81 9.03
C LEU A 202 3.64 1.65 9.04
N ILE A 203 2.48 1.03 8.87
CA ILE A 203 1.17 1.71 8.93
C ILE A 203 0.95 2.37 10.30
N ARG A 204 1.39 1.75 11.41
CA ARG A 204 1.21 2.29 12.77
C ARG A 204 2.11 3.49 13.03
N ALA A 205 3.34 3.46 12.48
CA ALA A 205 4.36 4.48 12.67
C ALA A 205 4.13 5.75 11.83
N VAL A 206 3.10 5.78 10.99
CA VAL A 206 2.75 6.99 10.22
C VAL A 206 2.19 8.04 11.17
N GLU A 207 2.89 9.17 11.23
CA GLU A 207 2.52 10.35 12.00
C GLU A 207 1.85 11.40 11.16
#